data_AF-T0M0Y7-F1
#
_entry.id   AF-T0M0Y7-F1
#
_cell.length_a   1.000
_cell.length_b   1.000
_cell.length_c   1.000
_cell.angle_alpha   90.00
_cell.angle_beta   90.00
_cell.angle_gamma   90.00
#
_symmetry.space_group_name_H-M   'P 1'
#
loop_
_entity.id
_entity.type
_entity.pdbx_description
1 polymer ?
#
loop_
_entity_poly.entity_id
_entity_poly.type
_entity_poly.pdbx_seq_one_letter_code
_entity_poly.pdbx_strand_id
1 'polypeptide(L)'
;MIVDSIEMENFKSYGNKQYIKINNGFTVIIGPNGAGKSNIGDGMLFVLGIRSNKTVRVDKLEDFIHKTDPPKKHCYVTLNVISDDNNTYSIKRELIYNRGEYKSNYYINNRRATRNDVLKLIDTFHIYLDAYSFVLQGDINNLVKMSGTERRKLFESIAGIESYKERIESAQNDINGLNENLNSMDAVLMEIKTVLDTLEVDRDNAIKYNNINRELNELKLFLKVKDRDRINQELSMYRDNIEKNKSEIEELEEENKKLDQNREEANR
;
A
#
# COMPACT_ATOMS: atom_id res chain seq x y z
N MET A 1 -22.59 -23.03 -24.20
CA MET A 1 -21.46 -24.00 -24.17
C MET A 1 -21.95 -25.42 -23.88
N ILE A 2 -21.46 -26.41 -24.63
CA ILE A 2 -21.82 -27.84 -24.55
C ILE A 2 -20.55 -28.67 -24.34
N VAL A 3 -20.61 -29.72 -23.52
CA VAL A 3 -19.51 -30.68 -23.39
C VAL A 3 -19.54 -31.64 -24.59
N ASP A 4 -18.46 -31.69 -25.36
CA ASP A 4 -18.33 -32.58 -26.51
C ASP A 4 -17.69 -33.93 -26.14
N SER A 5 -16.63 -33.88 -25.34
CA SER A 5 -15.93 -35.10 -24.94
C SER A 5 -15.12 -34.94 -23.66
N ILE A 6 -14.93 -36.05 -22.96
CA ILE A 6 -14.04 -36.17 -21.82
C ILE A 6 -13.04 -37.30 -22.08
N GLU A 7 -11.78 -37.00 -21.91
CA GLU A 7 -10.67 -37.94 -22.01
C GLU A 7 -10.01 -38.07 -20.64
N MET A 8 -9.76 -39.29 -20.20
CA MET A 8 -9.18 -39.60 -18.89
C MET A 8 -8.08 -40.63 -19.03
N GLU A 9 -6.97 -40.46 -18.33
CA GLU A 9 -5.92 -41.47 -18.24
C GLU A 9 -5.45 -41.63 -16.80
N ASN A 10 -5.36 -42.89 -16.34
CA ASN A 10 -4.95 -43.27 -14.99
C ASN A 10 -5.76 -42.54 -13.88
N PHE A 11 -7.05 -42.27 -14.08
CA PHE A 11 -7.89 -41.49 -13.17
C PHE A 11 -8.87 -42.38 -12.39
N LYS A 12 -8.76 -42.43 -11.06
CA LYS A 12 -9.60 -43.23 -10.15
C LYS A 12 -9.80 -44.68 -10.62
N SER A 13 -10.98 -45.06 -11.14
CA SER A 13 -11.26 -46.42 -11.65
C SER A 13 -10.76 -46.65 -13.08
N TYR A 14 -10.37 -45.60 -13.80
CA TYR A 14 -9.94 -45.66 -15.20
C TYR A 14 -8.42 -45.79 -15.29
N GLY A 15 -7.93 -47.03 -15.43
CA GLY A 15 -6.50 -47.34 -15.43
C GLY A 15 -5.75 -47.18 -16.75
N ASN A 16 -6.46 -46.91 -17.84
CA ASN A 16 -5.90 -46.65 -19.17
C ASN A 16 -6.53 -45.40 -19.75
N LYS A 17 -6.00 -44.94 -20.88
CA LYS A 17 -6.59 -43.85 -21.65
C LYS A 17 -8.01 -44.25 -22.10
N GLN A 18 -8.99 -43.43 -21.72
CA GLN A 18 -10.39 -43.58 -22.06
C GLN A 18 -10.88 -42.29 -22.69
N TYR A 19 -11.62 -42.41 -23.78
CA TYR A 19 -12.26 -41.30 -24.46
C TYR A 19 -13.76 -41.54 -24.47
N ILE A 20 -14.52 -40.59 -23.90
CA ILE A 20 -15.97 -40.65 -23.80
C ILE A 20 -16.52 -39.45 -24.55
N LYS A 21 -17.22 -39.71 -25.65
CA LYS A 21 -17.95 -38.70 -26.39
C LYS A 21 -19.30 -38.44 -25.71
N ILE A 22 -19.63 -37.16 -25.55
CA ILE A 22 -20.91 -36.71 -25.00
C ILE A 22 -21.66 -36.06 -26.15
N ASN A 23 -22.76 -36.70 -26.55
CA ASN A 23 -23.56 -36.19 -27.65
C ASN A 23 -24.42 -35.02 -27.16
N ASN A 24 -24.72 -34.10 -28.07
CA ASN A 24 -25.64 -33.01 -27.80
C ASN A 24 -27.04 -33.54 -27.44
N GLY A 25 -27.73 -32.85 -26.54
CA GLY A 25 -29.02 -33.23 -26.00
C GLY A 25 -28.90 -34.00 -24.68
N PHE A 26 -29.68 -35.07 -24.53
CA PHE A 26 -29.78 -35.80 -23.28
C PHE A 26 -28.91 -37.06 -23.31
N THR A 27 -27.82 -37.07 -22.52
CA THR A 27 -26.91 -38.21 -22.41
C THR A 27 -27.15 -38.96 -21.09
N VAL A 28 -27.37 -40.28 -21.17
CA VAL A 28 -27.54 -41.15 -20.01
C VAL A 28 -26.35 -42.09 -19.88
N ILE A 29 -25.74 -42.13 -18.70
CA ILE A 29 -24.62 -43.03 -18.38
C ILE A 29 -25.16 -44.20 -17.56
N ILE A 30 -25.11 -45.40 -18.13
CA ILE A 30 -25.57 -46.65 -17.50
C ILE A 30 -24.42 -47.64 -17.31
N GLY A 31 -24.61 -48.64 -16.45
CA GLY A 31 -23.62 -49.69 -16.18
C GLY A 31 -23.78 -50.29 -14.79
N PRO A 32 -23.04 -51.36 -14.45
CA PRO A 32 -23.13 -52.01 -13.14
C PRO A 32 -22.58 -51.13 -12.01
N ASN A 33 -23.00 -51.41 -10.76
CA ASN A 33 -22.47 -50.71 -9.58
C ASN A 33 -20.96 -50.95 -9.46
N GLY A 34 -20.20 -49.90 -9.15
CA GLY A 34 -18.73 -49.96 -9.10
C GLY A 34 -18.01 -49.82 -10.45
N ALA A 35 -18.72 -49.74 -11.58
CA ALA A 35 -18.11 -49.58 -12.92
C ALA A 35 -17.45 -48.21 -13.18
N GLY A 36 -17.36 -47.33 -12.18
CA GLY A 36 -16.75 -46.02 -12.33
C GLY A 36 -17.64 -44.92 -12.90
N LYS A 37 -18.96 -45.14 -13.07
CA LYS A 37 -19.90 -44.15 -13.62
C LYS A 37 -19.81 -42.78 -12.94
N SER A 38 -19.78 -42.76 -11.60
CA SER A 38 -19.65 -41.53 -10.81
C SER A 38 -18.30 -40.83 -11.02
N ASN A 39 -17.25 -41.58 -11.38
CA ASN A 39 -15.92 -41.02 -11.62
C ASN A 39 -15.85 -40.17 -12.90
N ILE A 40 -16.81 -40.30 -13.82
CA ILE A 40 -16.93 -39.40 -14.98
C ILE A 40 -17.26 -37.98 -14.49
N GLY A 41 -18.24 -37.86 -13.59
CA GLY A 41 -18.58 -36.58 -12.95
C GLY A 41 -17.43 -36.04 -12.10
N ASP A 42 -16.76 -36.90 -11.33
CA ASP A 42 -15.57 -36.50 -10.57
C ASP A 42 -14.43 -36.02 -11.48
N GLY A 43 -14.27 -36.62 -12.67
CA GLY A 43 -13.30 -36.21 -13.69
C GLY A 43 -13.59 -34.80 -14.22
N MET A 44 -14.85 -34.49 -14.50
CA MET A 44 -15.26 -33.13 -14.89
C MET A 44 -14.97 -32.12 -13.78
N LEU A 45 -15.38 -32.41 -12.55
CA LEU A 45 -15.08 -31.54 -11.40
C LEU A 45 -13.58 -31.34 -11.19
N PHE A 46 -12.81 -32.41 -11.36
CA PHE A 46 -11.36 -32.38 -11.27
C PHE A 46 -10.75 -31.43 -12.31
N VAL A 47 -11.13 -31.51 -13.58
CA VAL A 47 -10.62 -30.59 -14.63
C VAL A 47 -11.02 -29.15 -14.37
N LEU A 48 -12.27 -28.93 -13.97
CA LEU A 48 -12.80 -27.60 -13.71
C LEU A 48 -12.23 -26.99 -12.41
N GLY A 49 -11.54 -27.79 -11.60
CA GLY A 49 -10.94 -27.33 -10.35
C GLY A 49 -11.99 -26.96 -9.30
N ILE A 50 -13.21 -27.48 -9.40
CA ILE A 50 -14.29 -27.27 -8.44
C ILE A 50 -14.01 -28.18 -7.25
N ARG A 51 -13.95 -27.60 -6.04
CA ARG A 51 -13.87 -28.39 -4.83
C ARG A 51 -15.28 -28.83 -4.50
N SER A 52 -15.50 -30.13 -4.37
CA SER A 52 -16.77 -30.62 -3.81
C SER A 52 -16.92 -30.08 -2.39
N ASN A 53 -18.04 -29.42 -2.08
CA ASN A 53 -18.38 -28.97 -0.72
C ASN A 53 -18.63 -30.13 0.26
N LYS A 54 -18.39 -31.37 -0.15
CA LYS A 54 -18.39 -32.51 0.75
C LYS A 54 -17.14 -32.45 1.63
N THR A 55 -17.37 -32.06 2.88
CA THR A 55 -16.73 -32.61 4.08
C THR A 55 -15.21 -32.75 4.01
N VAL A 56 -14.48 -31.85 4.68
CA VAL A 56 -13.29 -32.03 5.57
C VAL A 56 -12.19 -33.08 5.25
N ARG A 57 -12.43 -34.15 4.50
CA ARG A 57 -11.40 -34.89 3.80
C ARG A 57 -10.95 -34.07 2.59
N VAL A 58 -9.84 -33.38 2.80
CA VAL A 58 -8.90 -33.08 1.72
C VAL A 58 -8.62 -34.41 1.03
N ASP A 59 -9.29 -34.69 -0.09
CA ASP A 59 -8.90 -35.77 -0.99
C ASP A 59 -7.46 -35.46 -1.37
N LYS A 60 -6.53 -36.29 -0.88
CA LYS A 60 -5.12 -36.12 -1.21
C LYS A 60 -5.01 -36.26 -2.73
N LEU A 61 -4.14 -35.49 -3.36
CA LEU A 61 -3.99 -35.51 -4.82
C LEU A 61 -3.70 -36.93 -5.37
N GLU A 62 -3.14 -37.81 -4.54
CA GLU A 62 -2.93 -39.23 -4.83
C GLU A 62 -4.20 -40.05 -5.06
N ASP A 63 -5.33 -39.68 -4.44
CA ASP A 63 -6.60 -40.43 -4.56
C ASP A 63 -7.26 -40.27 -5.94
N PHE A 64 -6.84 -39.28 -6.72
CA PHE A 64 -7.27 -39.12 -8.11
C PHE A 64 -6.52 -40.06 -9.07
N ILE A 65 -5.39 -40.63 -8.67
CA ILE A 65 -4.61 -41.54 -9.51
C ILE A 65 -5.13 -42.96 -9.35
N HIS A 66 -5.25 -43.67 -10.47
CA HIS A 66 -5.62 -45.07 -10.49
C HIS A 66 -4.62 -45.92 -9.70
N LYS A 67 -5.12 -46.64 -8.69
CA LYS A 67 -4.30 -47.44 -7.78
C LYS A 67 -3.96 -48.77 -8.45
N THR A 68 -2.69 -48.94 -8.83
CA THR A 68 -2.13 -50.17 -9.41
C THR A 68 -0.84 -50.56 -8.70
N ASP A 69 -0.41 -51.81 -8.91
CA ASP A 69 0.93 -52.26 -8.58
C ASP A 69 1.65 -52.68 -9.89
N PRO A 70 2.74 -51.99 -10.30
CA PRO A 70 3.37 -50.82 -9.68
C PRO A 70 2.49 -49.54 -9.79
N PRO A 71 2.67 -48.55 -8.89
CA PRO A 71 1.84 -47.34 -8.87
C PRO A 71 2.12 -46.45 -10.09
N LYS A 72 1.04 -46.00 -10.74
CA LYS A 72 1.11 -44.96 -11.78
C LYS A 72 1.59 -43.64 -11.15
N LYS A 73 2.48 -42.94 -11.84
CA LYS A 73 3.04 -41.66 -11.38
C LYS A 73 2.37 -40.43 -11.99
N HIS A 74 1.34 -40.62 -12.81
CA HIS A 74 0.62 -39.50 -13.41
C HIS A 74 -0.82 -39.88 -13.73
N CYS A 75 -1.70 -38.89 -13.75
CA CYS A 75 -3.03 -38.98 -14.33
C CYS A 75 -3.39 -37.65 -14.99
N TYR A 76 -4.26 -37.68 -15.98
CA TYR A 76 -4.85 -36.46 -16.51
C TYR A 76 -6.30 -36.67 -16.90
N VAL A 77 -7.00 -35.55 -16.96
CA VAL A 77 -8.32 -35.47 -17.53
C VAL A 77 -8.35 -34.26 -18.46
N THR A 78 -8.91 -34.43 -19.65
CA THR A 78 -9.13 -33.39 -20.64
C THR A 78 -10.61 -33.29 -20.93
N LEU A 79 -11.17 -32.09 -20.81
CA LEU A 79 -12.55 -31.78 -21.12
C LEU A 79 -12.57 -30.89 -22.37
N ASN A 80 -13.24 -31.36 -23.42
CA ASN A 80 -13.47 -30.60 -24.63
C ASN A 80 -14.88 -30.03 -24.61
N VAL A 81 -14.96 -28.72 -24.81
CA VAL A 81 -16.20 -27.95 -24.71
C VAL A 81 -16.37 -27.09 -25.95
N ILE A 82 -17.59 -27.02 -26.46
CA ILE A 82 -17.94 -26.24 -27.64
C ILE A 82 -18.71 -25.01 -27.15
N SER A 83 -18.21 -23.82 -27.47
CA SER A 83 -18.90 -22.55 -27.22
C SER A 83 -20.08 -22.39 -28.17
N ASP A 84 -20.98 -21.47 -27.85
CA ASP A 84 -22.14 -21.14 -28.69
C ASP A 84 -21.71 -20.56 -30.06
N ASP A 85 -20.50 -19.98 -30.13
CA ASP A 85 -19.84 -19.53 -31.37
C ASP A 85 -19.16 -20.68 -32.17
N ASN A 86 -19.45 -21.95 -31.86
CA ASN A 86 -18.80 -23.13 -32.44
C ASN A 86 -17.27 -23.23 -32.24
N ASN A 87 -16.70 -22.43 -31.33
CA ASN A 87 -15.30 -22.56 -30.94
C ASN A 87 -15.10 -23.70 -29.95
N THR A 88 -14.15 -24.60 -30.21
CA THR A 88 -13.79 -25.69 -29.30
C THR A 88 -12.66 -25.27 -28.36
N TYR A 89 -12.88 -25.46 -27.06
CA TYR A 89 -11.88 -25.26 -26.02
C TYR A 89 -11.54 -26.59 -25.35
N SER A 90 -10.25 -26.88 -25.21
CA SER A 90 -9.73 -28.08 -24.55
C SER A 90 -9.11 -27.68 -23.22
N ILE A 91 -9.75 -28.06 -22.12
CA ILE A 91 -9.24 -27.83 -20.76
C ILE A 91 -8.63 -29.14 -20.26
N LYS A 92 -7.32 -29.17 -20.03
CA LYS A 92 -6.61 -30.34 -19.49
C LYS A 92 -6.07 -30.03 -18.10
N ARG A 93 -6.30 -30.94 -17.15
CA ARG A 93 -5.63 -30.95 -15.84
C ARG A 93 -4.84 -32.23 -15.68
N GLU A 94 -3.58 -32.09 -15.30
CA GLU A 94 -2.62 -33.18 -15.20
C GLU A 94 -1.95 -33.19 -13.83
N LEU A 95 -1.95 -34.36 -13.18
CA LEU A 95 -1.21 -34.62 -11.95
C LEU A 95 0.01 -35.46 -12.26
N ILE A 96 1.18 -35.01 -11.79
CA ILE A 96 2.44 -35.72 -11.95
C ILE A 96 3.09 -35.87 -10.57
N TYR A 97 3.42 -37.10 -10.21
CA TYR A 97 4.22 -37.43 -9.05
C TYR A 97 5.71 -37.36 -9.40
N ASN A 98 6.44 -36.46 -8.74
CA ASN A 98 7.88 -36.30 -8.94
C ASN A 98 8.58 -36.04 -7.60
N ARG A 99 9.61 -36.84 -7.28
CA ARG A 99 10.47 -36.68 -6.08
C ARG A 99 9.71 -36.47 -4.76
N GLY A 100 8.63 -37.22 -4.53
CA GLY A 100 7.88 -37.17 -3.27
C GLY A 100 6.71 -36.19 -3.23
N GLU A 101 6.46 -35.43 -4.31
CA GLU A 101 5.39 -34.44 -4.36
C GLU A 101 4.50 -34.61 -5.60
N TYR A 102 3.20 -34.34 -5.45
CA TYR A 102 2.23 -34.30 -6.55
C TYR A 102 2.09 -32.86 -7.07
N LYS A 103 2.42 -32.66 -8.35
CA LYS A 103 2.26 -31.37 -9.03
C LYS A 103 1.03 -31.39 -9.93
N SER A 104 0.14 -30.42 -9.75
CA SER A 104 -1.06 -30.22 -10.59
C SER A 104 -0.80 -29.12 -11.61
N ASN A 105 -0.81 -29.46 -12.90
CA ASN A 105 -0.67 -28.51 -14.00
C ASN A 105 -2.00 -28.38 -14.75
N TYR A 106 -2.33 -27.15 -15.16
CA TYR A 106 -3.49 -26.86 -16.01
C TYR A 106 -3.02 -26.44 -17.40
N TYR A 107 -3.82 -26.80 -18.40
CA TYR A 107 -3.62 -26.39 -19.78
C TYR A 107 -4.96 -26.01 -20.40
N ILE A 108 -4.97 -24.94 -21.20
CA ILE A 108 -6.09 -24.54 -22.05
C ILE A 108 -5.57 -24.55 -23.48
N ASN A 109 -6.21 -25.31 -24.37
CA ASN A 109 -5.78 -25.47 -25.76
C ASN A 109 -4.28 -25.83 -25.89
N ASN A 110 -3.82 -26.78 -25.07
CA ASN A 110 -2.43 -27.23 -24.95
C ASN A 110 -1.41 -26.17 -24.50
N ARG A 111 -1.85 -24.99 -24.05
CA ARG A 111 -0.97 -23.96 -23.45
C ARG A 111 -1.10 -24.01 -21.94
N ARG A 112 0.02 -23.84 -21.21
CA ARG A 112 -0.01 -23.79 -19.74
C ARG A 112 -0.91 -22.64 -19.27
N ALA A 113 -1.74 -22.95 -18.29
CA ALA A 113 -2.68 -22.01 -17.69
C ALA A 113 -2.67 -22.16 -16.18
N THR A 114 -3.17 -21.14 -15.47
CA THR A 114 -3.45 -21.24 -14.04
C THR A 114 -4.88 -21.68 -13.80
N ARG A 115 -5.19 -22.12 -12.57
CA ARG A 115 -6.58 -22.41 -12.17
C ARG A 115 -7.48 -21.18 -12.34
N ASN A 116 -6.98 -19.98 -12.08
CA ASN A 116 -7.75 -18.75 -12.25
C ASN A 116 -8.07 -18.48 -13.71
N ASP A 117 -7.18 -18.81 -14.65
CA ASP A 117 -7.47 -18.67 -16.08
C ASP A 117 -8.58 -19.63 -16.53
N VAL A 118 -8.60 -20.86 -15.99
CA VAL A 118 -9.69 -21.82 -16.22
C VAL A 118 -11.01 -21.27 -15.67
N LEU A 119 -11.02 -20.72 -14.45
CA LEU A 119 -12.22 -20.12 -13.87
C LEU A 119 -12.72 -18.91 -14.68
N LYS A 120 -11.83 -18.02 -15.12
CA LYS A 120 -12.17 -16.88 -15.98
C LYS A 120 -12.74 -17.32 -17.32
N LEU A 121 -12.18 -18.37 -17.92
CA LEU A 121 -12.69 -18.93 -19.17
C LEU A 121 -14.13 -19.42 -18.98
N ILE A 122 -14.42 -20.11 -17.88
CA ILE A 122 -15.76 -20.64 -17.58
C ILE A 122 -16.75 -19.51 -17.27
N ASP A 123 -16.31 -18.48 -16.54
CA ASP A 123 -17.10 -17.26 -16.25
C ASP A 123 -17.45 -16.48 -17.53
N THR A 124 -16.54 -16.45 -18.52
CA THR A 124 -16.81 -15.85 -19.84
C THR A 124 -17.98 -16.52 -20.57
N PHE A 125 -18.20 -17.82 -20.32
CA PHE A 125 -19.35 -18.56 -20.85
C PHE A 125 -20.59 -18.48 -19.96
N HIS A 126 -20.57 -17.65 -18.91
CA HIS A 126 -21.63 -17.53 -17.92
C HIS A 126 -22.05 -18.86 -17.28
N ILE A 127 -21.12 -19.82 -17.23
CA ILE A 127 -21.36 -21.08 -16.51
C ILE A 127 -20.96 -20.85 -15.07
N TYR A 128 -21.96 -20.66 -14.21
CA TYR A 128 -21.75 -20.70 -12.78
C TYR A 128 -21.53 -22.16 -12.37
N LEU A 129 -20.30 -22.48 -11.98
CA LEU A 129 -19.88 -23.80 -11.48
C LEU A 129 -20.41 -24.09 -10.05
N ASP A 130 -21.61 -23.60 -9.75
CA ASP A 130 -22.28 -23.79 -8.47
C ASP A 130 -22.93 -25.17 -8.38
N ALA A 131 -23.42 -25.48 -7.17
CA ALA A 131 -24.03 -26.76 -6.76
C ALA A 131 -25.22 -27.24 -7.62
N TYR A 132 -25.68 -26.46 -8.60
CA TYR A 132 -26.75 -26.84 -9.53
C TYR A 132 -26.27 -27.43 -10.85
N SER A 133 -25.09 -27.00 -11.34
CA SER A 133 -24.51 -27.54 -12.58
C SER A 133 -23.99 -28.97 -12.37
N PHE A 134 -23.59 -29.28 -11.15
CA PHE A 134 -23.17 -30.62 -10.73
C PHE A 134 -23.92 -31.03 -9.46
N VAL A 135 -24.82 -32.00 -9.60
CA VAL A 135 -25.50 -32.63 -8.45
C VAL A 135 -24.81 -33.95 -8.16
N LEU A 136 -23.99 -34.00 -7.12
CA LEU A 136 -23.30 -35.21 -6.70
C LEU A 136 -24.15 -36.05 -5.76
N GLN A 137 -23.75 -37.31 -5.62
CA GLN A 137 -24.40 -38.26 -4.71
C GLN A 137 -24.37 -37.75 -3.25
N GLY A 138 -25.51 -37.39 -2.67
CA GLY A 138 -25.60 -36.86 -1.31
C GLY A 138 -25.77 -35.34 -1.24
N ASP A 139 -25.64 -34.62 -2.35
CA ASP A 139 -25.91 -33.18 -2.40
C ASP A 139 -27.39 -32.88 -2.18
N ILE A 140 -28.29 -33.82 -2.53
CA ILE A 140 -29.72 -33.74 -2.24
C ILE A 140 -29.98 -33.57 -0.73
N ASN A 141 -29.26 -34.33 0.11
CA ASN A 141 -29.40 -34.21 1.56
C ASN A 141 -28.92 -32.85 2.07
N ASN A 142 -27.86 -32.30 1.46
CA ASN A 142 -27.36 -30.98 1.80
C ASN A 142 -28.37 -29.90 1.37
N LEU A 143 -28.92 -30.01 0.17
CA LEU A 143 -29.92 -29.07 -0.36
C LEU A 143 -31.18 -28.98 0.52
N VAL A 144 -31.62 -30.12 1.06
CA VAL A 144 -32.73 -30.17 2.02
C VAL A 144 -32.35 -29.57 3.38
N LYS A 145 -31.09 -29.74 3.82
CA LYS A 145 -30.58 -29.23 5.11
C LYS A 145 -30.05 -27.80 5.07
N MET A 146 -29.96 -27.17 3.89
CA MET A 146 -29.44 -25.81 3.74
C MET A 146 -30.18 -24.82 4.63
N SER A 147 -29.41 -24.01 5.35
CA SER A 147 -29.93 -22.89 6.12
C SER A 147 -30.52 -21.80 5.22
N GLY A 148 -31.37 -20.92 5.77
CA GLY A 148 -31.98 -19.83 5.01
C GLY A 148 -30.95 -18.86 4.40
N THR A 149 -29.82 -18.66 5.07
CA THR A 149 -28.71 -17.82 4.60
C THR A 149 -27.95 -18.47 3.43
N GLU A 150 -27.62 -19.76 3.52
CA GLU A 150 -27.01 -20.52 2.42
C GLU A 150 -27.91 -20.57 1.21
N ARG A 151 -29.21 -20.81 1.43
CA ARG A 151 -30.21 -20.81 0.36
C ARG A 151 -30.34 -19.43 -0.29
N ARG A 152 -30.30 -18.35 0.49
CA ARG A 152 -30.31 -16.98 -0.04
C ARG A 152 -29.08 -16.71 -0.91
N LYS A 153 -27.88 -17.00 -0.42
CA LYS A 153 -26.63 -16.82 -1.19
C LYS A 153 -26.69 -17.59 -2.51
N LEU A 154 -27.24 -18.80 -2.45
CA LEU A 154 -27.44 -19.65 -3.62
C LEU A 154 -28.41 -19.03 -4.64
N PHE A 155 -29.49 -18.37 -4.21
CA PHE A 155 -30.34 -17.62 -5.14
C PHE A 155 -29.67 -16.36 -5.67
N GLU A 156 -28.87 -15.67 -4.85
CA GLU A 156 -28.12 -14.49 -5.27
C GLU A 156 -27.07 -14.83 -6.33
N SER A 157 -26.42 -15.99 -6.25
CA SER A 157 -25.47 -16.46 -7.26
C SER A 157 -26.15 -16.82 -8.58
N ILE A 158 -27.28 -17.55 -8.56
CA ILE A 158 -28.09 -17.83 -9.76
C ILE A 158 -28.56 -16.54 -10.44
N ALA A 159 -28.97 -15.55 -9.65
CA ALA A 159 -29.42 -14.26 -10.15
C ALA A 159 -28.26 -13.38 -10.66
N GLY A 160 -27.01 -13.81 -10.55
CA GLY A 160 -25.82 -13.05 -10.95
C GLY A 160 -25.53 -11.82 -10.07
N ILE A 161 -26.20 -11.70 -8.92
CA ILE A 161 -26.10 -10.55 -8.01
C ILE A 161 -24.76 -10.53 -7.27
N GLU A 162 -24.14 -11.70 -7.08
CA GLU A 162 -22.87 -11.84 -6.36
C GLU A 162 -21.76 -10.94 -6.94
N SER A 163 -21.63 -10.90 -8.26
CA SER A 163 -20.64 -10.04 -8.95
C SER A 163 -20.84 -8.54 -8.68
N TYR A 164 -22.10 -8.10 -8.51
CA TYR A 164 -22.41 -6.72 -8.17
C TYR A 164 -22.11 -6.43 -6.70
N LYS A 165 -22.36 -7.38 -5.79
CA LYS A 165 -22.00 -7.25 -4.38
C LYS A 165 -20.50 -7.13 -4.19
N GLU A 166 -19.71 -7.98 -4.84
CA GLU A 166 -18.25 -7.90 -4.80
C GLU A 166 -17.74 -6.53 -5.27
N ARG A 167 -18.32 -5.98 -6.34
CA ARG A 167 -17.98 -4.62 -6.82
C ARG A 167 -18.36 -3.54 -5.82
N ILE A 168 -19.53 -3.64 -5.19
CA ILE A 168 -19.98 -2.69 -4.16
C ILE A 168 -19.06 -2.74 -2.94
N GLU A 169 -18.71 -3.94 -2.49
CA GLU A 169 -17.83 -4.14 -1.34
C GLU A 169 -16.41 -3.62 -1.62
N SER A 170 -15.87 -3.88 -2.82
CA SER A 170 -14.59 -3.30 -3.25
C SER A 170 -14.63 -1.77 -3.26
N ALA A 171 -15.67 -1.17 -3.84
CA ALA A 171 -15.82 0.28 -3.89
C ALA A 171 -15.96 0.90 -2.48
N GLN A 172 -16.64 0.22 -1.55
CA GLN A 172 -16.73 0.64 -0.16
C GLN A 172 -15.37 0.60 0.54
N ASN A 173 -14.57 -0.43 0.30
CA ASN A 173 -13.20 -0.51 0.83
C ASN A 173 -12.32 0.62 0.29
N ASP A 174 -12.42 0.93 -1.01
CA ASP A 174 -11.69 2.04 -1.62
C ASP A 174 -12.09 3.39 -1.00
N ILE A 175 -13.39 3.63 -0.80
CA ILE A 175 -13.91 4.83 -0.14
C ILE A 175 -13.39 4.96 1.29
N ASN A 176 -13.37 3.86 2.05
CA ASN A 176 -12.85 3.86 3.42
C ASN A 176 -11.36 4.23 3.44
N GLY A 177 -10.55 3.65 2.54
CA GLY A 177 -9.14 3.99 2.41
C GLY A 177 -8.91 5.46 2.01
N LEU A 178 -9.75 6.02 1.14
CA LEU A 178 -9.70 7.44 0.79
C LEU A 178 -10.00 8.35 1.98
N ASN A 179 -11.01 8.00 2.79
CA ASN A 179 -11.37 8.78 3.98
C ASN A 179 -10.26 8.77 5.03
N GLU A 180 -9.57 7.65 5.24
CA GLU A 180 -8.41 7.57 6.13
C GLU A 180 -7.26 8.47 5.67
N ASN A 181 -7.00 8.52 4.35
CA ASN A 181 -5.99 9.40 3.77
C ASN A 181 -6.35 10.88 3.91
N LEU A 182 -7.63 11.24 3.68
CA LEU A 182 -8.11 12.61 3.87
C LEU A 182 -7.95 13.07 5.32
N ASN A 183 -8.33 12.23 6.29
CA ASN A 183 -8.13 12.54 7.71
C ASN A 183 -6.65 12.78 8.05
N SER A 184 -5.75 12.03 7.43
CA SER A 184 -4.30 12.22 7.61
C SER A 184 -3.82 13.54 7.01
N MET A 185 -4.32 13.91 5.83
CA MET A 185 -4.02 15.19 5.19
C MET A 185 -4.53 16.38 6.02
N ASP A 186 -5.72 16.28 6.60
CA ASP A 186 -6.29 17.32 7.46
C ASP A 186 -5.45 17.54 8.72
N ALA A 187 -4.90 16.46 9.30
CA ALA A 187 -3.98 16.56 10.44
C ALA A 187 -2.69 17.32 10.06
N VAL A 188 -2.09 17.00 8.91
CA VAL A 188 -0.90 17.71 8.40
C VAL A 188 -1.21 19.18 8.12
N LEU A 189 -2.39 19.48 7.55
CA LEU A 189 -2.81 20.86 7.31
C LEU A 189 -2.97 21.65 8.62
N MET A 190 -3.50 21.05 9.68
CA MET A 190 -3.56 21.69 11.00
C MET A 190 -2.16 21.96 11.56
N GLU A 191 -1.23 21.03 11.42
CA GLU A 191 0.16 21.21 11.86
C GLU A 191 0.82 22.37 11.11
N ILE A 192 0.70 22.41 9.78
CA ILE A 192 1.26 23.49 8.95
C ILE A 192 0.66 24.85 9.33
N LYS A 193 -0.66 24.92 9.57
CA LYS A 193 -1.31 26.17 10.03
C LYS A 193 -0.74 26.63 11.36
N THR A 194 -0.56 25.72 12.31
CA THR A 194 0.01 26.05 13.63
C THR A 194 1.43 26.59 13.48
N VAL A 195 2.25 25.97 12.63
CA VAL A 195 3.61 26.46 12.33
C VAL A 195 3.56 27.84 11.68
N LEU A 196 2.65 28.07 10.74
CA LEU A 196 2.49 29.37 10.08
C LEU A 196 2.16 30.47 11.10
N ASP A 197 1.20 30.23 12.00
CA ASP A 197 0.81 31.19 13.03
C ASP A 197 2.00 31.55 13.95
N THR A 198 2.82 30.56 14.33
CA THR A 198 4.04 30.84 15.12
C THR A 198 5.07 31.67 14.36
N LEU A 199 5.28 31.39 13.08
CA LEU A 199 6.22 32.14 12.24
C LEU A 199 5.77 33.58 12.01
N GLU A 200 4.46 33.85 11.95
CA GLU A 200 3.94 35.22 11.89
C GLU A 200 4.27 36.02 13.15
N VAL A 201 4.11 35.41 14.33
CA VAL A 201 4.48 36.04 15.61
C VAL A 201 5.98 36.30 15.67
N ASP A 202 6.81 35.35 15.26
CA ASP A 202 8.27 35.50 15.25
C ASP A 202 8.72 36.61 14.29
N ARG A 203 8.10 36.69 13.10
CA ARG A 203 8.33 37.79 12.16
C ARG A 203 8.03 39.15 12.81
N ASP A 204 6.88 39.28 13.46
CA ASP A 204 6.47 40.54 14.07
C ASP A 204 7.39 40.95 15.23
N ASN A 205 7.84 39.98 16.03
CA ASN A 205 8.84 40.21 17.08
C ASN A 205 10.20 40.63 16.51
N ALA A 206 10.65 39.99 15.42
CA ALA A 206 11.90 40.36 14.75
C ALA A 206 11.84 41.79 14.17
N ILE A 207 10.70 42.20 13.61
CA ILE A 207 10.49 43.58 13.13
C ILE A 207 10.57 44.57 14.30
N LYS A 208 9.89 44.30 15.42
CA LYS A 208 9.95 45.14 16.62
C LYS A 208 11.37 45.26 17.17
N TYR A 209 12.07 44.13 17.27
CA TYR A 209 13.47 44.09 17.72
C TYR A 209 14.37 44.96 16.86
N ASN A 210 14.24 44.86 15.53
CA ASN A 210 15.03 45.66 14.58
C ASN A 210 14.76 47.17 14.74
N ASN A 211 13.50 47.56 14.96
CA ASN A 211 13.15 48.97 15.19
C ASN A 211 13.72 49.50 16.51
N ILE A 212 13.54 48.76 17.61
CA ILE A 212 14.09 49.13 18.93
C ILE A 212 15.61 49.22 18.89
N ASN A 213 16.28 48.29 18.22
CA ASN A 213 17.73 48.34 18.05
C ASN A 213 18.18 49.56 17.23
N ARG A 214 17.41 49.97 16.23
CA ARG A 214 17.69 51.19 15.45
C ARG A 214 17.62 52.41 16.37
N GLU A 215 16.53 52.57 17.12
CA GLU A 215 16.35 53.68 18.08
C GLU A 215 17.45 53.67 19.17
N LEU A 216 17.77 52.50 19.71
CA LEU A 216 18.83 52.33 20.71
C LEU A 216 20.19 52.79 20.17
N ASN A 217 20.51 52.44 18.91
CA ASN A 217 21.76 52.86 18.28
C ASN A 217 21.79 54.38 18.04
N GLU A 218 20.68 54.99 17.64
CA GLU A 218 20.55 56.44 17.50
C GLU A 218 20.75 57.16 18.85
N LEU A 219 20.10 56.68 19.92
CA LEU A 219 20.27 57.21 21.28
C LEU A 219 21.69 57.04 21.81
N LYS A 220 22.33 55.89 21.55
CA LYS A 220 23.74 55.66 21.90
C LYS A 220 24.66 56.64 21.17
N LEU A 221 24.42 56.87 19.87
CA LEU A 221 25.18 57.84 19.09
C LEU A 221 25.01 59.25 19.65
N PHE A 222 23.78 59.65 19.99
CA PHE A 222 23.48 60.93 20.62
C PHE A 222 24.21 61.13 21.95
N LEU A 223 24.18 60.12 22.84
CA LEU A 223 24.93 60.14 24.10
C LEU A 223 26.43 60.31 23.87
N LYS A 224 27.01 59.58 22.91
CA LYS A 224 28.43 59.70 22.56
C LYS A 224 28.80 61.08 22.05
N VAL A 225 27.93 61.71 21.26
CA VAL A 225 28.13 63.10 20.81
C VAL A 225 28.10 64.06 22.00
N LYS A 226 27.11 63.92 22.90
CA LYS A 226 27.01 64.74 24.10
C LYS A 226 28.22 64.59 25.03
N ASP A 227 28.69 63.36 25.24
CA ASP A 227 29.90 63.08 26.03
C ASP A 227 31.14 63.74 25.39
N ARG A 228 31.28 63.65 24.06
CA ARG A 228 32.35 64.32 23.32
C ARG A 228 32.30 65.83 23.53
N ASP A 229 31.12 66.44 23.42
CA ASP A 229 30.96 67.88 23.57
C ASP A 229 31.26 68.35 25.01
N ARG A 230 30.87 67.57 26.03
CA ARG A 230 31.27 67.82 27.44
C ARG A 230 32.79 67.75 27.62
N ILE A 231 33.43 66.69 27.10
CA ILE A 231 34.89 66.53 27.19
C ILE A 231 35.61 67.69 26.48
N ASN A 232 35.08 68.15 25.34
CA ASN A 232 35.63 69.30 24.63
C ASN A 232 35.49 70.61 25.43
N GLN A 233 34.37 70.81 26.14
CA GLN A 233 34.19 71.95 27.04
C GLN A 233 35.18 71.90 28.20
N GLU A 234 35.32 70.75 28.86
CA GLU A 234 36.30 70.54 29.93
C GLU A 234 37.73 70.79 29.42
N LEU A 235 38.09 70.27 28.24
CA LEU A 235 39.38 70.52 27.60
C LEU A 235 39.63 72.01 27.32
N SER A 236 38.61 72.75 26.89
CA SER A 236 38.72 74.20 26.69
C SER A 236 39.01 74.91 28.00
N MET A 237 38.28 74.59 29.07
CA MET A 237 38.50 75.16 30.40
C MET A 237 39.91 74.85 30.93
N TYR A 238 40.38 73.61 30.77
CA TYR A 238 41.73 73.24 31.16
C TYR A 238 42.80 73.97 30.33
N ARG A 239 42.57 74.20 29.03
CA ARG A 239 43.48 74.99 28.19
C ARG A 239 43.55 76.44 28.66
N ASP A 240 42.41 77.07 28.92
CA ASP A 240 42.34 78.45 29.43
C ASP A 240 43.06 78.57 30.79
N ASN A 241 42.88 77.58 31.67
CA ASN A 241 43.59 77.55 32.96
C ASN A 241 45.10 77.34 32.80
N ILE A 242 45.53 76.49 31.87
CA ILE A 242 46.96 76.32 31.56
C ILE A 242 47.55 77.62 31.02
N GLU A 243 46.83 78.34 30.17
CA GLU A 243 47.28 79.60 29.60
C GLU A 243 47.42 80.68 30.69
N LYS A 244 46.44 80.79 31.61
CA LYS A 244 46.52 81.66 32.79
C LYS A 244 47.68 81.31 33.72
N ASN A 245 47.83 80.03 34.05
CA ASN A 245 48.91 79.59 34.92
C ASN A 245 50.29 79.83 34.27
N LYS A 246 50.39 79.70 32.94
CA LYS A 246 51.62 80.06 32.21
C LYS A 246 51.91 81.55 32.30
N SER A 247 50.91 82.42 32.10
CA SER A 247 51.12 83.87 32.27
C SER A 247 51.50 84.22 33.71
N GLU A 248 50.89 83.59 34.71
CA GLU A 248 51.26 83.79 36.13
C GLU A 248 52.69 83.33 36.42
N ILE A 249 53.13 82.20 35.83
CA ILE A 249 54.52 81.74 35.95
C ILE A 249 55.47 82.73 35.29
N GLU A 250 55.15 83.24 34.10
CA GLU A 250 55.97 84.25 33.41
C GLU A 250 56.09 85.54 34.24
N GLU A 251 54.99 86.02 34.84
CA GLU A 251 54.99 87.18 35.74
C GLU A 251 55.85 86.94 36.99
N LEU A 252 55.73 85.77 37.63
CA LEU A 252 56.53 85.40 38.81
C LEU A 252 58.01 85.18 38.47
N GLU A 253 58.34 84.68 37.27
CA GLU A 253 59.71 84.57 36.78
C GLU A 253 60.33 85.96 36.52
N GLU A 254 59.56 86.90 35.96
CA GLU A 254 59.99 88.29 35.85
C GLU A 254 60.20 88.95 37.21
N GLU A 255 59.30 88.70 38.17
CA GLU A 255 59.41 89.22 39.53
C GLU A 255 60.62 88.64 40.27
N ASN A 256 60.86 87.32 40.15
CA ASN A 256 62.07 86.70 40.69
C ASN A 256 63.35 87.26 40.04
N LYS A 257 63.38 87.46 38.72
CA LYS A 257 64.53 88.11 38.06
C LYS A 257 64.80 89.51 38.60
N LYS A 258 63.76 90.32 38.84
CA LYS A 258 63.89 91.65 39.45
C LYS A 258 64.41 91.56 40.89
N LEU A 259 63.93 90.59 41.66
CA LEU A 259 64.39 90.37 43.04
C LEU A 259 65.84 89.86 43.10
N ASP A 260 66.25 88.99 42.19
CA ASP A 260 67.63 88.52 42.09
C ASP A 260 68.57 89.66 41.65
N GLN A 261 68.17 90.51 40.70
CA GLN A 261 68.90 91.74 40.36
C GLN A 261 69.05 92.68 41.57
N ASN A 262 67.99 92.88 42.34
CA ASN A 262 68.03 93.68 43.57
C ASN A 262 68.94 93.05 44.66
N ARG A 263 69.04 91.72 44.73
CA ARG A 263 69.96 91.02 45.65
C ARG A 263 71.41 91.10 45.21
N GLU A 264 71.68 91.09 43.91
CA GLU A 264 73.03 91.30 43.37
C GLU A 264 73.49 92.76 43.56
N GLU A 265 72.59 93.74 43.45
CA GLU A 265 72.88 95.14 43.76
C GLU A 265 73.09 95.41 45.26
N ALA A 266 72.39 94.68 46.14
CA ALA A 266 72.55 94.80 47.60
C ALA A 266 73.81 94.10 48.16
N ASN A 267 74.47 93.23 47.37
CA ASN A 267 75.69 92.50 47.74
C ASN A 267 76.97 93.09 47.09
N ARG A 268 76.89 94.28 46.47
CA ARG A 268 78.03 95.10 46.02
C ARG A 268 78.22 96.30 46.93
#